data_AF-A0A2E7I8U2-F1
#
_entry.id   AF-A0A2E7I8U2-F1
#
_cell.length_a   1.000
_cell.length_b   1.000
_cell.length_c   1.000
_cell.angle_alpha   90.00
_cell.angle_beta   90.00
_cell.angle_gamma   90.00
#
_symmetry.space_group_name_H-M   'P 1'
#
loop_
_entity.id
_entity.type
_entity.pdbx_description
1 polymer ?
#
loop_
_entity_poly.entity_id
_entity_poly.type
_entity_poly.pdbx_seq_one_letter_code
_entity_poly.pdbx_strand_id
1 'polypeptide(L)'
;MAKKKSTKKSVEDKNQEDTLIDMSNAAVKKLLKNAKSEGFVNYKDINKVVSVEKYTSEQIEDLMSLISEMGISIIEAEADDQDESQSDLKSDTEKGKKKTSSDRTDDPVRMYLREMGTVDLLSREGEIAIAKRIEAGKEAMIEGLCESPLTFQAIIIWRDELNEGQVLLRDIIDLE
;
A
#
# COMPACT_ATOMS: atom_id res chain seq x y z
N MET A 1 -20.86 -58.42 -30.84
CA MET A 1 -21.76 -57.38 -30.32
C MET A 1 -21.14 -56.81 -29.04
N ALA A 2 -21.09 -55.54 -28.69
CA ALA A 2 -20.74 -54.30 -29.39
C ALA A 2 -20.36 -53.28 -28.27
N LYS A 3 -19.21 -52.59 -28.43
CA LYS A 3 -18.78 -51.28 -27.85
C LYS A 3 -19.04 -50.91 -26.37
N LYS A 4 -17.95 -50.56 -25.66
CA LYS A 4 -17.63 -49.23 -25.04
C LYS A 4 -16.30 -49.36 -24.25
N LYS A 5 -15.14 -48.89 -24.72
CA LYS A 5 -14.61 -47.51 -24.87
C LYS A 5 -14.43 -46.78 -23.52
N SER A 6 -13.16 -46.71 -23.09
CA SER A 6 -12.43 -45.69 -22.29
C SER A 6 -13.21 -44.77 -21.34
N THR A 7 -12.68 -44.59 -20.12
CA THR A 7 -12.27 -43.26 -19.60
C THR A 7 -11.55 -43.35 -18.25
N LYS A 8 -10.26 -42.99 -18.24
CA LYS A 8 -9.62 -42.24 -17.15
C LYS A 8 -10.35 -40.89 -17.04
N LYS A 9 -10.98 -40.57 -15.91
CA LYS A 9 -11.22 -39.19 -15.44
C LYS A 9 -11.91 -39.19 -14.07
N SER A 10 -11.77 -38.05 -13.38
CA SER A 10 -12.37 -37.58 -12.13
C SER A 10 -11.81 -38.10 -10.79
N VAL A 11 -10.66 -37.54 -10.41
CA VAL A 11 -10.28 -37.31 -9.00
C VAL A 11 -10.71 -35.89 -8.54
N GLU A 12 -11.49 -35.16 -9.35
CA GLU A 12 -11.82 -33.74 -9.09
C GLU A 12 -13.21 -33.49 -8.45
N ASP A 13 -14.08 -34.49 -8.29
CA ASP A 13 -15.47 -34.28 -7.83
C ASP A 13 -15.69 -34.45 -6.32
N LYS A 14 -14.83 -33.87 -5.47
CA LYS A 14 -15.08 -33.84 -4.00
C LYS A 14 -15.00 -32.46 -3.35
N ASN A 15 -14.68 -31.40 -4.09
CA ASN A 15 -14.49 -30.06 -3.52
C ASN A 15 -15.59 -29.04 -3.89
N GLN A 16 -16.71 -29.47 -4.47
CA GLN A 16 -17.77 -28.54 -4.93
C GLN A 16 -19.06 -28.58 -4.10
N GLU A 17 -19.15 -29.38 -3.03
CA GLU A 17 -20.39 -29.51 -2.25
C GLU A 17 -20.43 -28.72 -0.93
N ASP A 18 -19.31 -28.09 -0.50
CA ASP A 18 -19.25 -27.29 0.74
C ASP A 18 -19.14 -25.77 0.50
N THR A 19 -19.53 -25.27 -0.67
CA THR A 19 -19.25 -23.89 -1.10
C THR A 19 -20.43 -22.92 -1.06
N LEU A 20 -21.60 -23.30 -0.53
CA LEU A 20 -22.68 -22.33 -0.29
C LEU A 20 -22.87 -22.07 1.19
N ILE A 21 -22.95 -20.79 1.54
CA ILE A 21 -23.45 -20.37 2.85
C ILE A 21 -24.84 -20.95 3.01
N ASP A 22 -25.00 -21.86 3.97
CA ASP A 22 -26.29 -22.45 4.26
C ASP A 22 -27.23 -21.38 4.86
N MET A 23 -27.97 -20.70 3.98
CA MET A 23 -29.03 -19.74 4.32
C MET A 23 -30.14 -20.38 5.15
N SER A 24 -30.16 -21.71 5.31
CA SER A 24 -31.08 -22.41 6.20
C SER A 24 -30.66 -22.34 7.67
N ASN A 25 -29.42 -21.92 7.96
CA ASN A 25 -28.90 -21.79 9.31
C ASN A 25 -29.78 -20.80 10.11
N ALA A 26 -30.36 -21.32 11.20
CA ALA A 26 -31.31 -20.57 12.03
C ALA A 26 -30.70 -19.28 12.60
N ALA A 27 -29.38 -19.23 12.77
CA ALA A 27 -28.67 -18.05 13.23
C ALA A 27 -28.61 -16.95 12.14
N VAL A 28 -28.35 -17.31 10.89
CA VAL A 28 -28.32 -16.37 9.74
C VAL A 28 -29.72 -15.80 9.46
N LYS A 29 -30.77 -16.64 9.52
CA LYS A 29 -32.16 -16.17 9.37
C LYS A 29 -32.59 -15.20 10.48
N LYS A 30 -32.15 -15.43 11.71
CA LYS A 30 -32.41 -14.50 12.84
C LYS A 30 -31.68 -13.17 12.63
N LEU A 31 -30.42 -13.22 12.21
CA LEU A 31 -29.65 -12.02 11.90
C LEU A 31 -30.31 -11.23 10.77
N LEU A 32 -30.68 -11.87 9.65
CA LEU A 32 -31.39 -11.21 8.54
C LEU A 32 -32.74 -10.61 8.95
N LYS A 33 -33.47 -11.24 9.87
CA LYS A 33 -34.76 -10.72 10.34
C LYS A 33 -34.58 -9.47 11.21
N ASN A 34 -33.59 -9.47 12.10
CA ASN A 34 -33.25 -8.31 12.95
C ASN A 34 -32.66 -7.18 12.10
N ALA A 35 -31.77 -7.51 11.20
CA ALA A 35 -31.17 -6.62 10.22
C ALA A 35 -32.22 -5.90 9.36
N LYS A 36 -33.25 -6.63 8.92
CA LYS A 36 -34.34 -6.08 8.12
C LYS A 36 -35.28 -5.19 8.93
N SER A 37 -35.41 -5.41 10.24
CA SER A 37 -36.20 -4.51 11.10
C SER A 37 -35.44 -3.25 11.51
N GLU A 38 -34.11 -3.34 11.68
CA GLU A 38 -33.28 -2.22 12.14
C GLU A 38 -32.69 -1.42 10.98
N GLY A 39 -32.61 -1.99 9.76
CA GLY A 39 -32.05 -1.32 8.58
C GLY A 39 -30.52 -1.27 8.55
N PHE A 40 -29.86 -1.71 9.62
CA PHE A 40 -28.40 -1.81 9.72
C PHE A 40 -27.96 -3.10 10.43
N VAL A 41 -26.72 -3.54 10.18
CA VAL A 41 -26.10 -4.69 10.84
C VAL A 41 -24.70 -4.33 11.27
N ASN A 42 -24.34 -4.71 12.49
CA ASN A 42 -23.00 -4.50 13.01
C ASN A 42 -22.05 -5.61 12.54
N TYR A 43 -20.85 -5.24 12.12
CA TYR A 43 -19.80 -6.19 11.69
C TYR A 43 -19.48 -7.25 12.76
N LYS A 44 -19.55 -6.86 14.04
CA LYS A 44 -19.36 -7.77 15.18
C LYS A 44 -20.43 -8.85 15.27
N ASP A 45 -21.66 -8.56 14.86
CA ASP A 45 -22.77 -9.51 14.94
C ASP A 45 -22.75 -10.49 13.76
N ILE A 46 -22.26 -10.06 12.59
CA ILE A 46 -21.94 -10.94 11.47
C ILE A 46 -20.87 -11.96 11.89
N ASN A 47 -19.76 -11.49 12.48
CA ASN A 47 -18.66 -12.36 12.93
C ASN A 47 -19.03 -13.30 14.09
N LYS A 48 -20.06 -12.98 14.89
CA LYS A 48 -20.57 -13.90 15.92
C LYS A 48 -21.35 -15.06 15.31
N VAL A 49 -22.14 -14.79 14.28
CA VAL A 49 -22.97 -15.80 13.60
C VAL A 49 -22.12 -16.64 12.64
N VAL A 50 -21.14 -16.00 12.01
CA VAL A 50 -20.20 -16.63 11.10
C VAL A 50 -18.94 -16.98 11.87
N SER A 51 -18.94 -18.15 12.53
CA SER A 51 -17.74 -18.65 13.21
C SER A 51 -16.63 -18.90 12.18
N VAL A 52 -15.45 -18.33 12.40
CA VAL A 52 -14.27 -18.39 11.50
C VAL A 52 -13.82 -19.83 11.18
N GLU A 53 -14.22 -20.82 11.98
CA GLU A 53 -13.94 -22.24 11.72
C GLU A 53 -14.81 -22.88 10.61
N LYS A 54 -15.92 -22.24 10.21
CA LYS A 54 -16.90 -22.86 9.28
C LYS A 54 -17.00 -22.18 7.93
N TYR A 55 -16.45 -20.98 7.76
CA TYR A 55 -16.63 -20.18 6.55
C TYR A 55 -15.31 -19.53 6.14
N THR A 56 -15.05 -19.48 4.82
CA THR A 56 -13.89 -18.79 4.26
C THR A 56 -14.12 -17.28 4.17
N SER A 57 -13.04 -16.50 4.07
CA SER A 57 -13.13 -15.04 3.90
C SER A 57 -13.93 -14.64 2.66
N GLU A 58 -13.80 -15.37 1.55
CA GLU A 58 -14.58 -15.14 0.32
C GLU A 58 -16.09 -15.31 0.57
N GLN A 59 -16.50 -16.32 1.35
CA GLN A 59 -17.90 -16.54 1.70
C GLN A 59 -18.44 -15.44 2.62
N ILE A 60 -17.60 -14.89 3.51
CA ILE A 60 -17.99 -13.77 4.36
C ILE A 60 -18.25 -12.53 3.51
N GLU A 61 -17.41 -12.28 2.50
CA GLU A 61 -17.58 -11.17 1.55
C GLU A 61 -18.84 -11.33 0.68
N ASP A 62 -19.14 -12.55 0.23
CA ASP A 62 -20.38 -12.85 -0.50
C ASP A 62 -21.62 -12.58 0.36
N LEU A 63 -21.58 -12.94 1.65
CA LEU A 63 -22.66 -12.64 2.61
C LEU A 63 -22.85 -11.12 2.78
N MET A 64 -21.75 -10.38 2.95
CA MET A 64 -21.79 -8.93 3.14
C MET A 64 -22.32 -8.22 1.89
N SER A 65 -21.97 -8.71 0.72
CA SER A 65 -22.50 -8.22 -0.57
C SER A 65 -24.00 -8.47 -0.69
N LEU A 66 -24.46 -9.68 -0.32
CA LEU A 66 -25.89 -10.02 -0.34
C LEU A 66 -26.72 -9.21 0.67
N ILE A 67 -26.19 -8.98 1.88
CA ILE A 67 -26.83 -8.13 2.89
C ILE A 67 -26.96 -6.68 2.38
N SER A 68 -25.92 -6.20 1.69
CA SER A 68 -25.91 -4.86 1.07
C SER A 68 -26.89 -4.76 -0.10
N GLU A 69 -27.00 -5.81 -0.94
CA GLU A 69 -27.98 -5.89 -2.05
C GLU A 69 -29.43 -5.93 -1.52
N MET A 70 -29.63 -6.51 -0.33
CA MET A 70 -30.92 -6.48 0.38
C MET A 70 -31.25 -5.11 1.02
N GLY A 71 -30.38 -4.11 0.87
CA GLY A 71 -30.60 -2.73 1.33
C GLY A 71 -30.31 -2.49 2.80
N ILE A 72 -29.47 -3.32 3.43
CA ILE A 72 -29.10 -3.21 4.84
C ILE A 72 -27.69 -2.62 4.93
N SER A 73 -27.52 -1.54 5.70
CA SER A 73 -26.21 -0.88 5.89
C SER A 73 -25.34 -1.63 6.90
N ILE A 74 -24.11 -1.98 6.53
CA ILE A 74 -23.16 -2.61 7.45
C ILE A 74 -22.36 -1.52 8.15
N ILE A 75 -22.48 -1.46 9.48
CA ILE A 75 -21.78 -0.49 10.31
C ILE A 75 -20.63 -1.22 11.03
N GLU A 76 -19.41 -0.72 10.84
CA GLU A 76 -18.28 -1.10 11.71
C GLU A 76 -18.44 -0.34 13.02
N ALA A 77 -18.48 -1.05 14.15
CA ALA A 77 -18.62 -0.45 15.47
C ALA A 77 -17.44 0.46 15.86
N GLU A 78 -17.42 1.68 15.35
CA GLU A 78 -17.23 2.87 16.17
C GLU A 78 -18.62 3.44 16.40
N ALA A 79 -19.13 3.31 17.63
CA ALA A 79 -20.33 4.01 18.04
C ALA A 79 -20.04 5.51 17.98
N ASP A 80 -20.52 6.16 16.93
CA ASP A 80 -20.98 7.54 17.03
C ASP A 80 -22.49 7.47 16.85
N ASP A 81 -23.21 7.69 17.95
CA ASP A 81 -24.67 7.83 17.95
C ASP A 81 -25.04 8.96 16.99
N GLN A 82 -25.52 8.63 15.80
CA GLN A 82 -26.23 9.57 14.96
C GLN A 82 -27.49 8.91 14.43
N ASP A 83 -28.53 9.00 15.26
CA ASP A 83 -29.89 8.94 14.78
C ASP A 83 -30.22 10.25 14.05
N GLU A 84 -31.01 10.09 12.99
CA GLU A 84 -31.48 11.00 11.96
C GLU A 84 -31.49 12.52 12.23
N SER A 85 -31.05 13.30 11.23
CA SER A 85 -31.92 14.29 10.55
C SER A 85 -31.22 15.02 9.41
N GLN A 86 -31.92 15.11 8.28
CA GLN A 86 -31.61 15.98 7.15
C GLN A 86 -31.50 17.45 7.57
N SER A 87 -30.52 18.18 7.02
CA SER A 87 -30.70 19.40 6.22
C SER A 87 -29.49 20.35 6.32
N ASP A 88 -28.93 20.63 5.15
CA ASP A 88 -28.41 21.92 4.71
C ASP A 88 -27.19 22.61 5.35
N LEU A 89 -26.26 22.92 4.43
CA LEU A 89 -25.44 24.12 4.32
C LEU A 89 -24.18 24.26 5.18
N LYS A 90 -23.05 24.08 4.47
CA LYS A 90 -21.81 24.86 4.48
C LYS A 90 -21.45 25.54 5.81
N SER A 91 -20.48 24.96 6.51
CA SER A 91 -19.44 25.78 7.10
C SER A 91 -18.09 25.06 7.09
N ASP A 92 -17.12 25.82 6.63
CA ASP A 92 -15.69 25.64 6.66
C ASP A 92 -15.21 25.29 8.08
N THR A 93 -14.56 24.14 8.27
CA THR A 93 -13.58 23.98 9.35
C THR A 93 -12.63 22.82 9.04
N GLU A 94 -11.35 23.16 8.98
CA GLU A 94 -10.17 22.29 9.00
C GLU A 94 -10.40 20.95 9.72
N LYS A 95 -10.45 19.85 8.98
CA LYS A 95 -10.33 18.52 9.58
C LYS A 95 -8.86 18.21 9.82
N GLY A 96 -8.48 18.48 11.08
CA GLY A 96 -7.21 18.14 11.66
C GLY A 96 -6.79 16.70 11.37
N LYS A 97 -5.50 16.56 11.06
CA LYS A 97 -4.76 15.31 11.23
C LYS A 97 -5.13 14.70 12.59
N LYS A 98 -5.91 13.61 12.59
CA LYS A 98 -5.92 12.65 13.70
C LYS A 98 -4.50 12.10 13.81
N LYS A 99 -3.63 12.81 14.55
CA LYS A 99 -2.46 12.21 15.17
C LYS A 99 -3.04 11.28 16.24
N THR A 100 -3.11 10.00 15.93
CA THR A 100 -3.25 8.96 16.94
C THR A 100 -2.02 9.06 17.85
N SER A 101 -2.21 9.75 18.97
CA SER A 101 -1.18 10.10 19.94
C SER A 101 -0.89 8.92 20.86
N SER A 102 -0.50 7.77 20.32
CA SER A 102 -0.15 6.60 21.16
C SER A 102 1.02 5.74 20.69
N ASP A 103 1.70 6.02 19.58
CA ASP A 103 2.85 5.19 19.15
C ASP A 103 4.17 5.90 19.45
N ARG A 104 4.50 5.93 20.74
CA ARG A 104 5.78 6.38 21.27
C ARG A 104 6.75 5.20 21.18
N THR A 105 7.09 4.79 19.95
CA THR A 105 8.03 3.70 19.68
C THR A 105 9.46 4.20 19.72
N ASP A 106 10.22 3.73 20.71
CA ASP A 106 11.70 3.80 20.79
C ASP A 106 12.40 2.78 19.86
N ASP A 107 11.64 2.12 18.98
CA ASP A 107 12.18 1.15 18.03
C ASP A 107 12.76 1.89 16.79
N PRO A 108 14.09 1.89 16.60
CA PRO A 108 14.75 2.60 15.50
C PRO A 108 14.34 2.03 14.13
N VAL A 109 13.95 0.76 14.06
CA VAL A 109 13.52 0.14 12.80
C VAL A 109 12.13 0.65 12.43
N ARG A 110 11.20 0.72 13.38
CA ARG A 110 9.87 1.31 13.16
C ARG A 110 9.97 2.79 12.82
N MET A 111 10.89 3.51 13.47
CA MET A 111 11.16 4.92 13.14
C MET A 111 11.59 5.07 11.68
N TYR A 112 12.57 4.27 11.23
CA TYR A 112 13.05 4.30 9.85
C TYR A 112 11.98 3.91 8.83
N LEU A 113 11.23 2.82 9.05
CA LEU A 113 10.18 2.39 8.13
C LEU A 113 9.05 3.42 8.00
N ARG A 114 8.70 4.07 9.12
CA ARG A 114 7.73 5.16 9.10
C ARG A 114 8.26 6.34 8.31
N GLU A 115 9.52 6.73 8.49
CA GLU A 115 10.13 7.85 7.79
C GLU A 115 10.32 7.55 6.28
N MET A 116 10.79 6.36 5.93
CA MET A 116 10.84 5.91 4.53
C MET A 116 9.46 5.90 3.87
N GLY A 117 8.43 5.45 4.58
CA GLY A 117 7.05 5.41 4.08
C GLY A 117 6.37 6.77 3.94
N THR A 118 6.99 7.85 4.40
CA THR A 118 6.48 9.22 4.18
C THR A 118 6.88 9.82 2.84
N VAL A 119 7.86 9.22 2.15
CA VAL A 119 8.35 9.70 0.86
C VAL A 119 7.70 8.89 -0.24
N ASP A 120 7.00 9.57 -1.15
CA ASP A 120 6.37 8.93 -2.30
C ASP A 120 7.42 8.34 -3.25
N LEU A 121 7.06 7.23 -3.90
CA LEU A 121 7.90 6.63 -4.94
C LEU A 121 8.03 7.58 -6.14
N LEU A 122 9.22 7.62 -6.71
CA LEU A 122 9.50 8.45 -7.90
C LEU A 122 8.78 7.87 -9.13
N SER A 123 8.18 8.75 -9.93
CA SER A 123 7.80 8.41 -11.30
C SER A 123 9.04 8.49 -12.20
N ARG A 124 8.97 7.87 -13.38
CA ARG A 124 10.03 7.95 -14.39
C ARG A 124 10.41 9.40 -14.72
N GLU A 125 9.43 10.29 -14.80
CA GLU A 125 9.65 11.72 -15.05
C GLU A 125 10.36 12.40 -13.86
N GLY A 126 10.02 12.02 -12.63
CA GLY A 126 10.67 12.48 -11.41
C GLY A 126 12.14 12.07 -11.33
N GLU A 127 12.46 10.82 -11.68
CA GLU A 127 13.84 10.33 -11.77
C GLU A 127 14.65 11.13 -12.79
N ILE A 128 14.10 11.36 -13.99
CA ILE A 128 14.76 12.15 -15.04
C ILE A 128 14.98 13.60 -14.59
N ALA A 129 14.01 14.20 -13.90
CA ALA A 129 14.14 15.56 -13.39
C ALA A 129 15.26 15.68 -12.34
N ILE A 130 15.37 14.71 -11.43
CA ILE A 130 16.45 14.64 -10.45
C ILE A 130 17.79 14.45 -11.14
N ALA A 131 17.89 13.53 -12.11
CA ALA A 131 19.11 13.28 -12.85
C ALA A 131 19.63 14.55 -13.55
N LYS A 132 18.75 15.28 -14.27
CA LYS A 132 19.10 16.55 -14.91
C LYS A 132 19.54 17.61 -13.91
N ARG A 133 18.90 17.67 -12.73
CA ARG A 133 19.28 18.61 -11.68
C ARG A 133 20.66 18.30 -11.09
N ILE A 134 20.97 17.02 -10.90
CA ILE A 134 22.29 16.57 -10.43
C ILE A 134 23.36 16.92 -11.48
N GLU A 135 23.08 16.67 -12.77
CA GLU A 135 23.99 17.00 -13.87
C GLU A 135 24.26 18.51 -13.97
N ALA A 136 23.22 19.33 -13.94
CA ALA A 136 23.37 20.79 -13.92
C ALA A 136 24.13 21.29 -12.67
N GLY A 137 23.90 20.65 -11.52
CA GLY A 137 24.65 20.95 -10.29
C GLY A 137 26.13 20.60 -10.39
N LYS A 138 26.47 19.48 -11.04
CA LYS A 138 27.85 19.09 -11.32
C LYS A 138 28.53 20.09 -12.26
N GLU A 139 27.84 20.51 -13.32
CA GLU A 139 28.38 21.49 -14.27
C GLU A 139 28.64 22.84 -13.58
N ALA A 140 27.70 23.34 -12.78
CA ALA A 140 27.87 24.57 -12.00
C ALA A 140 29.02 24.46 -10.98
N MET A 141 29.21 23.29 -10.35
CA MET A 141 30.35 23.04 -9.46
C MET A 141 31.68 23.11 -10.20
N ILE A 142 31.77 22.50 -11.39
CA ILE A 142 32.97 22.54 -12.22
C ILE A 142 33.28 23.97 -12.66
N GLU A 143 32.26 24.73 -13.08
CA GLU A 143 32.41 26.15 -13.45
C GLU A 143 32.98 26.96 -12.28
N GLY A 144 32.39 26.85 -11.08
CA GLY A 144 32.88 27.56 -9.90
C GLY A 144 34.30 27.14 -9.47
N LEU A 145 34.69 25.88 -9.68
CA LEU A 145 36.06 25.43 -9.44
C LEU A 145 37.03 26.05 -10.45
N CYS A 146 36.63 26.19 -11.71
CA CYS A 146 37.43 26.83 -12.76
C CYS A 146 37.61 28.33 -12.54
N GLU A 147 36.73 29.02 -11.80
CA GLU A 147 36.93 30.43 -11.47
C GLU A 147 38.04 30.66 -10.42
N SER A 148 38.39 29.63 -9.65
CA SER A 148 39.41 29.73 -8.61
C SER A 148 40.82 29.54 -9.17
N PRO A 149 41.75 30.51 -9.00
CA PRO A 149 43.13 30.37 -9.47
C PRO A 149 43.90 29.23 -8.77
N LEU A 150 43.47 28.84 -7.55
CA LEU A 150 44.07 27.73 -6.81
C LEU A 150 43.85 26.39 -7.52
N THR A 151 42.69 26.21 -8.16
CA THR A 151 42.38 24.99 -8.91
C THR A 151 43.35 24.80 -10.07
N PHE A 152 43.61 25.87 -10.84
CA PHE A 152 44.58 25.82 -11.93
C PHE A 152 46.00 25.59 -11.45
N GLN A 153 46.38 26.15 -10.29
CA GLN A 153 47.70 25.90 -9.71
C GLN A 153 47.88 24.42 -9.35
N ALA A 154 46.86 23.77 -8.77
CA ALA A 154 46.89 22.34 -8.49
C ALA A 154 47.00 21.49 -9.77
N ILE A 155 46.25 21.84 -10.83
CA ILE A 155 46.33 21.14 -12.13
C ILE A 155 47.73 21.27 -12.75
N ILE A 156 48.37 22.45 -12.62
CA ILE A 156 49.74 22.68 -13.10
C ILE A 156 50.74 21.78 -12.34
N ILE A 157 50.59 21.63 -11.02
CA ILE A 157 51.44 20.75 -10.22
C ILE A 157 51.30 19.30 -10.70
N TRP A 158 50.07 18.81 -10.88
CA TRP A 158 49.84 17.45 -11.38
C TRP A 158 50.41 17.22 -12.79
N ARG A 159 50.34 18.23 -13.66
CA ARG A 159 50.97 18.19 -14.99
C ARG A 159 52.48 18.02 -14.88
N ASP A 160 53.12 18.78 -13.99
CA ASP A 160 54.57 18.75 -13.83
C ASP A 160 55.03 17.42 -13.22
N GLU A 161 54.34 16.93 -12.19
CA GLU A 161 54.57 15.61 -11.60
C GLU A 161 54.39 14.46 -12.61
N LEU A 162 53.41 14.57 -13.51
CA LEU A 162 53.20 13.61 -14.58
C LEU A 162 54.35 13.63 -15.61
N ASN A 163 54.82 14.83 -16.00
CA ASN A 163 55.94 14.99 -16.93
C ASN A 163 57.27 14.48 -16.32
N GLU A 164 57.44 14.63 -15.01
CA GLU A 164 58.58 14.13 -14.26
C GLU A 164 58.49 12.62 -13.93
N GLY A 165 57.36 11.98 -14.24
CA GLY A 165 57.12 10.56 -14.01
C GLY A 165 56.91 10.19 -12.53
N GLN A 166 56.58 11.15 -11.67
CA GLN A 166 56.29 10.93 -10.24
C GLN A 166 54.91 10.31 -10.02
N VAL A 167 53.95 10.61 -10.91
CA VAL A 167 52.56 10.15 -10.85
C VAL A 167 52.17 9.55 -12.20
N LEU A 168 51.34 8.49 -12.19
CA LEU A 168 50.84 7.87 -13.41
C LEU A 168 49.57 8.57 -13.89
N LEU A 169 49.36 8.64 -15.21
CA LEU A 169 48.18 9.29 -15.79
C LEU A 169 46.85 8.72 -15.27
N ARG A 170 46.79 7.40 -15.06
CA ARG A 170 45.62 6.70 -14.52
C ARG A 170 45.25 7.12 -13.08
N ASP A 171 46.20 7.69 -12.33
CA ASP A 171 45.97 8.14 -10.96
C ASP A 171 45.38 9.56 -10.94
N ILE A 172 45.46 10.29 -12.07
CA ILE A 172 44.98 11.67 -12.24
C ILE A 172 43.66 11.70 -13.02
N ILE A 173 43.53 10.87 -14.06
CA ILE A 173 42.35 10.82 -14.93
C ILE A 173 41.79 9.41 -14.88
N ASP A 174 40.53 9.31 -14.49
CA ASP A 174 39.75 8.09 -14.66
C ASP A 174 39.21 8.04 -16.09
N LEU A 175 39.57 6.99 -16.83
CA LEU A 175 39.10 6.75 -18.19
C LEU A 175 38.02 5.68 -18.12
N GLU A 176 36.78 6.11 -17.90
CA GLU A 176 35.58 5.28 -18.00
C GLU A 176 35.12 5.12 -19.46
#